data_AF-A0A2W4SGC1-F1
#
_entry.id   AF-A0A2W4SGC1-F1
#
_cell.length_a   1.000
_cell.length_b   1.000
_cell.length_c   1.000
_cell.angle_alpha   90.00
_cell.angle_beta   90.00
_cell.angle_gamma   90.00
#
_symmetry.space_group_name_H-M   'P 1'
#
loop_
_entity.id
_entity.type
_entity.pdbx_description
1 polymer ?
#
loop_
_entity_poly.entity_id
_entity_poly.type
_entity_poly.pdbx_seq_one_letter_code
_entity_poly.pdbx_strand_id
1 'polypeptide(L)'
;PRQREAIRLTPAPAHVRRIGHAVLKVSDFRASERWWKDRFGFITSDEIEAAPNVALGAFMRCDRGDLPSDHHTIFLAQLPGALGLLHAAFEVESLDDLMLGHEHLKARRRQAAWGVGRHIMGSQIFDYWKDPFGNELEHWTDGDLFTAADPPNTQTMQALLAVQWGSPHPMFAGRVAPPPGLVAFVTALQLRIKRLFARSPKEA
;
A
#
# COMPACT_ATOMS: atom_id res chain seq x y z
N PRO A 1 3.96 -18.95 -27.61
CA PRO A 1 5.44 -18.90 -27.73
C PRO A 1 5.84 -18.05 -28.94
N ARG A 2 6.87 -17.20 -28.80
CA ARG A 2 7.38 -16.40 -29.93
C ARG A 2 8.09 -17.33 -30.91
N GLN A 3 7.90 -17.09 -32.21
CA GLN A 3 8.52 -17.90 -33.26
C GLN A 3 9.54 -17.05 -34.00
N ARG A 4 10.80 -17.52 -34.04
CA ARG A 4 11.92 -16.94 -34.80
C ARG A 4 12.31 -15.50 -34.43
N GLU A 5 11.77 -14.96 -33.34
CA GLU A 5 12.12 -13.63 -32.82
C GLU A 5 12.53 -13.72 -31.35
N ALA A 6 13.69 -13.14 -31.03
CA ALA A 6 14.22 -13.07 -29.68
C ALA A 6 13.93 -11.71 -29.05
N ILE A 7 13.52 -11.70 -27.78
CA ILE A 7 13.49 -10.46 -26.99
C ILE A 7 14.84 -10.24 -26.33
N ARG A 8 15.40 -9.04 -26.54
CA ARG A 8 16.62 -8.55 -25.91
C ARG A 8 16.37 -7.12 -25.46
N LEU A 9 16.04 -6.96 -24.18
CA LEU A 9 15.77 -5.66 -23.60
C LEU A 9 17.09 -4.92 -23.33
N THR A 10 17.09 -3.61 -23.54
CA THR A 10 18.26 -2.77 -23.25
C THR A 10 18.20 -2.32 -21.78
N PRO A 11 19.28 -2.47 -20.99
CA PRO A 11 19.32 -1.96 -19.62
C PRO A 11 19.02 -0.45 -19.56
N ALA A 12 17.96 -0.08 -18.84
CA ALA A 12 17.46 1.29 -18.74
C ALA A 12 16.75 1.51 -17.38
N PRO A 13 16.60 2.76 -16.91
CA PRO A 13 15.66 3.02 -15.82
C PRO A 13 14.23 2.70 -16.27
N ALA A 14 13.35 2.38 -15.32
CA ALA A 14 11.93 2.16 -15.62
C ALA A 14 11.27 3.43 -16.17
N HIS A 15 10.29 3.24 -17.03
CA HIS A 15 9.51 4.32 -17.64
C HIS A 15 8.28 4.62 -16.79
N VAL A 16 8.41 5.60 -15.89
CA VAL A 16 7.27 6.08 -15.10
C VAL A 16 6.21 6.70 -16.02
N ARG A 17 4.99 6.17 -15.95
CA ARG A 17 3.84 6.63 -16.73
C ARG A 17 3.03 7.68 -16.00
N ARG A 18 2.76 7.44 -14.72
CA ARG A 18 1.96 8.32 -13.87
C ARG A 18 2.18 8.02 -12.39
N ILE A 19 1.73 8.93 -11.55
CA ILE A 19 1.49 8.63 -10.14
C ILE A 19 0.24 7.73 -10.02
N GLY A 20 0.33 6.71 -9.16
CA GLY A 20 -0.78 5.82 -8.83
C GLY A 20 -1.41 6.19 -7.51
N HIS A 21 -0.67 6.00 -6.41
CA HIS A 21 -1.17 6.20 -5.06
C HIS A 21 -0.17 6.83 -4.10
N ALA A 22 -0.69 7.34 -2.99
CA ALA A 22 0.10 7.73 -1.83
C ALA A 22 -0.45 7.09 -0.56
N VAL A 23 0.47 6.74 0.34
CA VAL A 23 0.13 6.12 1.62
C VAL A 23 0.46 7.07 2.75
N LEU A 24 -0.53 7.35 3.58
CA LEU A 24 -0.43 8.32 4.66
C LEU A 24 -0.62 7.65 6.01
N LYS A 25 0.31 7.91 6.93
CA LYS A 25 0.13 7.59 8.34
C LYS A 25 -0.68 8.69 9.02
N VAL A 26 -1.80 8.29 9.62
CA VAL A 26 -2.76 9.19 10.27
C VAL A 26 -2.91 8.88 11.76
N SER A 27 -3.28 9.88 12.55
CA SER A 27 -3.45 9.74 14.00
C SER A 27 -4.76 9.04 14.37
N ASP A 28 -5.83 9.28 13.59
CA ASP A 28 -7.15 8.66 13.69
C ASP A 28 -7.63 8.27 12.30
N PHE A 29 -7.69 6.97 12.03
CA PHE A 29 -8.10 6.43 10.73
C PHE A 29 -9.55 6.79 10.42
N ARG A 30 -10.49 6.58 11.34
CA ARG A 30 -11.91 6.78 11.07
C ARG A 30 -12.25 8.25 10.85
N ALA A 31 -11.60 9.16 11.58
CA ALA A 31 -11.76 10.59 11.34
C ALA A 31 -11.20 11.01 9.97
N SER A 32 -10.02 10.51 9.63
CA SER A 32 -9.38 10.80 8.34
C SER A 32 -10.17 10.23 7.17
N GLU A 33 -10.60 8.97 7.27
CA GLU A 33 -11.43 8.27 6.29
C GLU A 33 -12.70 9.07 5.99
N ARG A 34 -13.49 9.42 7.02
CA ARG A 34 -14.69 10.25 6.84
C ARG A 34 -14.38 11.55 6.11
N TRP A 35 -13.32 12.24 6.50
CA TRP A 35 -12.94 13.50 5.85
C TRP A 35 -12.65 13.30 4.35
N TRP A 36 -11.89 12.27 3.97
CA TRP A 36 -11.59 11.98 2.57
C TRP A 36 -12.84 11.57 1.77
N LYS A 37 -13.72 10.75 2.37
CA LYS A 37 -14.99 10.34 1.76
C LYS A 37 -15.93 11.53 1.57
N ASP A 38 -16.12 12.34 2.61
CA ASP A 38 -17.06 13.48 2.59
C ASP A 38 -16.59 14.62 1.68
N ARG A 39 -15.27 14.85 1.59
CA ARG A 39 -14.72 15.98 0.83
C ARG A 39 -14.44 15.66 -0.63
N PHE A 40 -14.04 14.44 -0.93
CA PHE A 40 -13.57 14.06 -2.26
C PHE A 40 -14.31 12.87 -2.86
N GLY A 41 -15.26 12.27 -2.14
CA GLY A 41 -16.08 11.16 -2.66
C GLY A 41 -15.30 9.85 -2.79
N PHE A 42 -14.25 9.63 -1.99
CA PHE A 42 -13.56 8.33 -2.00
C PHE A 42 -14.48 7.20 -1.51
N ILE A 43 -14.25 6.00 -2.02
CA ILE A 43 -14.88 4.75 -1.56
C ILE A 43 -13.80 3.72 -1.21
N THR A 44 -14.14 2.77 -0.34
CA THR A 44 -13.19 1.76 0.15
C THR A 44 -13.10 0.58 -0.81
N SER A 45 -11.89 0.14 -1.12
CA SER A 45 -11.62 -1.13 -1.81
C SER A 45 -11.35 -2.23 -0.79
N ASP A 46 -10.38 -2.01 0.09
CA ASP A 46 -10.05 -2.94 1.18
C ASP A 46 -9.87 -2.19 2.50
N GLU A 47 -10.59 -2.59 3.54
CA GLU A 47 -10.36 -2.15 4.91
C GLU A 47 -9.42 -3.14 5.63
N ILE A 48 -8.43 -2.62 6.34
CA ILE A 48 -7.53 -3.41 7.17
C ILE A 48 -7.98 -3.36 8.62
N GLU A 49 -8.20 -4.52 9.22
CA GLU A 49 -8.49 -4.67 10.64
C GLU A 49 -7.27 -5.21 11.41
N ALA A 50 -6.99 -4.58 12.56
CA ALA A 50 -6.05 -5.09 13.55
C ALA A 50 -6.65 -6.20 14.42
N ALA A 51 -7.97 -6.19 14.59
CA ALA A 51 -8.76 -7.21 15.26
C ALA A 51 -10.22 -7.03 14.81
N PRO A 52 -11.11 -8.02 15.02
CA PRO A 52 -12.51 -7.87 14.63
C PRO A 52 -13.12 -6.55 15.12
N ASN A 53 -13.65 -5.75 14.19
CA ASN A 53 -14.23 -4.42 14.41
C ASN A 53 -13.24 -3.33 14.89
N VAL A 54 -11.93 -3.55 14.71
CA VAL A 54 -10.87 -2.61 15.04
C VAL A 54 -10.10 -2.25 13.77
N ALA A 55 -10.70 -1.35 13.00
CA ALA A 55 -10.06 -0.84 11.79
C ALA A 55 -8.76 -0.09 12.08
N LEU A 56 -7.76 -0.40 11.27
CA LEU A 56 -6.41 0.13 11.26
C LEU A 56 -6.21 1.11 10.10
N GLY A 57 -6.81 0.83 8.95
CA GLY A 57 -6.60 1.59 7.73
C GLY A 57 -7.50 1.13 6.61
N ALA A 58 -7.50 1.84 5.48
CA ALA A 58 -8.22 1.39 4.28
C ALA A 58 -7.58 1.92 3.00
N PHE A 59 -7.55 1.04 1.99
CA PHE A 59 -7.26 1.34 0.60
C PHE A 59 -8.49 2.01 0.00
N MET A 60 -8.36 3.25 -0.45
CA MET A 60 -9.47 4.05 -0.95
C MET A 60 -9.24 4.47 -2.40
N ARG A 61 -10.28 4.29 -3.22
CA ARG A 61 -10.31 4.67 -4.64
C ARG A 61 -11.28 5.81 -4.89
N CYS A 62 -11.05 6.56 -5.96
CA CYS A 62 -11.99 7.58 -6.41
C CYS A 62 -13.30 6.92 -6.84
N ASP A 63 -14.44 7.41 -6.37
CA ASP A 63 -15.73 7.01 -6.95
C ASP A 63 -15.87 7.64 -8.35
N ARG A 64 -15.85 6.78 -9.38
CA ARG A 64 -16.03 7.17 -10.78
C ARG A 64 -17.30 6.56 -11.38
N GLY A 65 -18.24 6.09 -10.56
CA GLY A 65 -19.41 5.34 -11.00
C GLY A 65 -19.00 4.07 -11.74
N ASP A 66 -19.46 3.92 -12.98
CA ASP A 66 -19.19 2.74 -13.81
C ASP A 66 -17.82 2.76 -14.49
N LEU A 67 -17.09 3.88 -14.41
CA LEU A 67 -15.74 3.95 -14.99
C LEU A 67 -14.73 3.28 -14.06
N PRO A 68 -13.86 2.40 -14.59
CA PRO A 68 -12.81 1.79 -13.77
C PRO A 68 -11.86 2.83 -13.15
N SER A 69 -11.45 2.55 -11.93
CA SER A 69 -10.47 3.30 -11.13
C SER A 69 -9.48 2.32 -10.53
N ASP A 70 -8.24 2.76 -10.29
CA ASP A 70 -7.25 1.92 -9.62
C ASP A 70 -7.78 1.41 -8.27
N HIS A 71 -7.30 0.23 -7.86
CA HIS A 71 -7.56 -0.34 -6.55
C HIS A 71 -7.53 0.71 -5.41
N HIS A 72 -6.58 1.65 -5.48
CA HIS A 72 -6.58 2.82 -4.60
C HIS A 72 -5.80 3.97 -5.21
N THR A 73 -6.14 5.18 -4.77
CA THR A 73 -5.32 6.39 -4.95
C THR A 73 -4.73 6.84 -3.61
N ILE A 74 -5.38 6.52 -2.50
CA ILE A 74 -4.88 6.80 -1.14
C ILE A 74 -5.03 5.56 -0.26
N PHE A 75 -3.99 5.23 0.51
CA PHE A 75 -4.11 4.35 1.68
C PHE A 75 -3.91 5.17 2.95
N LEU A 76 -4.84 5.07 3.89
CA LEU A 76 -4.70 5.69 5.22
C LEU A 76 -4.38 4.62 6.24
N ALA A 77 -3.32 4.81 7.01
CA ALA A 77 -2.86 3.85 8.01
C ALA A 77 -2.73 4.50 9.40
N GLN A 78 -3.49 4.02 10.38
CA GLN A 78 -3.34 4.41 11.79
C GLN A 78 -2.34 3.48 12.48
N LEU A 79 -1.07 3.74 12.22
CA LEU A 79 0.07 3.02 12.79
C LEU A 79 0.81 3.85 13.84
N PRO A 80 1.58 3.22 14.74
CA PRO A 80 2.48 3.94 15.64
C PRO A 80 3.56 4.78 14.92
N GLY A 81 4.11 5.77 15.63
CA GLY A 81 5.22 6.60 15.17
C GLY A 81 4.80 7.93 14.53
N ALA A 82 5.76 8.58 13.85
CA ALA A 82 5.55 9.89 13.23
C ALA A 82 4.51 9.81 12.10
N LEU A 83 3.62 10.80 12.07
CA LEU A 83 2.61 11.00 11.02
C LEU A 83 3.26 11.50 9.73
N GLY A 84 2.60 11.29 8.59
CA GLY A 84 3.08 11.78 7.30
C GLY A 84 3.03 10.73 6.20
N LEU A 85 3.78 10.97 5.12
CA LEU A 85 3.90 10.06 3.99
C LEU A 85 4.67 8.79 4.41
N LEU A 86 4.11 7.61 4.14
CA LEU A 86 4.84 6.35 4.18
C LEU A 86 5.54 6.13 2.84
N HIS A 87 4.76 6.12 1.75
CA HIS A 87 5.31 6.03 0.40
C HIS A 87 4.40 6.69 -0.65
N ALA A 88 5.00 6.99 -1.80
CA ALA A 88 4.30 7.34 -3.03
C ALA A 88 4.65 6.31 -4.11
N ALA A 89 3.69 6.02 -4.98
CA ALA A 89 3.80 4.94 -5.94
C ALA A 89 3.58 5.41 -7.38
N PHE A 90 4.41 4.90 -8.28
CA PHE A 90 4.49 5.32 -9.67
C PHE A 90 4.31 4.10 -10.57
N GLU A 91 3.34 4.18 -11.47
CA GLU A 91 3.09 3.11 -12.43
C GLU A 91 4.20 3.11 -13.48
N VAL A 92 4.74 1.93 -13.78
CA VAL A 92 5.73 1.68 -14.83
C VAL A 92 5.13 0.77 -15.90
N GLU A 93 5.75 0.71 -17.07
CA GLU A 93 5.09 0.19 -18.28
C GLU A 93 4.67 -1.27 -18.21
N SER A 94 5.49 -2.12 -17.59
CA SER A 94 5.30 -3.56 -17.57
C SER A 94 6.20 -4.22 -16.53
N LEU A 95 6.02 -5.52 -16.31
CA LEU A 95 6.94 -6.31 -15.47
C LEU A 95 8.38 -6.26 -15.99
N ASP A 96 8.58 -6.37 -17.30
CA ASP A 96 9.90 -6.30 -17.91
C ASP A 96 10.56 -4.93 -17.65
N ASP A 97 9.80 -3.84 -17.81
CA ASP A 97 10.26 -2.48 -17.52
C ASP A 97 10.58 -2.26 -16.03
N LEU A 98 9.73 -2.79 -15.14
CA LEU A 98 9.94 -2.80 -13.69
C LEU A 98 11.25 -3.52 -13.32
N MET A 99 11.49 -4.71 -13.89
CA MET A 99 12.71 -5.49 -13.62
C MET A 99 13.97 -4.84 -14.20
N LEU A 100 13.88 -4.17 -15.37
CA LEU A 100 14.99 -3.36 -15.88
C LEU A 100 15.31 -2.19 -14.94
N GLY A 101 14.28 -1.50 -14.45
CA GLY A 101 14.41 -0.45 -13.45
C GLY A 101 15.04 -0.94 -12.15
N HIS A 102 14.63 -2.11 -11.68
CA HIS A 102 15.19 -2.78 -10.50
C HIS A 102 16.71 -2.99 -10.64
N GLU A 103 17.14 -3.64 -11.74
CA GLU A 103 18.57 -3.88 -11.98
C GLU A 103 19.34 -2.57 -12.21
N HIS A 104 18.73 -1.57 -12.83
CA HIS A 104 19.33 -0.24 -13.02
C HIS A 104 19.60 0.49 -11.70
N LEU A 105 18.66 0.44 -10.75
CA LEU A 105 18.81 1.05 -9.43
C LEU A 105 19.81 0.27 -8.57
N LYS A 106 19.78 -1.06 -8.63
CA LYS A 106 20.76 -1.94 -7.99
C LYS A 106 22.18 -1.71 -8.48
N ALA A 107 22.38 -1.58 -9.79
CA ALA A 107 23.69 -1.28 -10.39
C ALA A 107 24.24 0.10 -9.91
N ARG A 108 23.34 1.05 -9.63
CA ARG A 108 23.67 2.35 -9.03
C ARG A 108 23.80 2.33 -7.51
N ARG A 109 23.73 1.16 -6.89
CA ARG A 109 23.81 0.98 -5.43
C ARG A 109 22.80 1.84 -4.69
N ARG A 110 21.60 2.00 -5.26
CA ARG A 110 20.47 2.62 -4.55
C ARG A 110 20.03 1.70 -3.42
N GLN A 111 19.34 2.26 -2.44
CA GLN A 111 18.90 1.52 -1.27
C GLN A 111 17.53 0.90 -1.54
N ALA A 112 17.48 -0.43 -1.64
CA ALA A 112 16.23 -1.17 -1.73
C ALA A 112 15.47 -1.09 -0.39
N ALA A 113 14.15 -0.99 -0.45
CA ALA A 113 13.27 -1.02 0.72
C ALA A 113 12.54 -2.36 0.81
N TRP A 114 11.88 -2.80 -0.26
CA TRP A 114 11.14 -4.06 -0.32
C TRP A 114 10.86 -4.47 -1.77
N GLY A 115 10.91 -5.76 -2.08
CA GLY A 115 10.58 -6.28 -3.41
C GLY A 115 11.72 -7.06 -4.06
N VAL A 116 11.58 -7.49 -5.31
CA VAL A 116 10.33 -7.42 -6.11
C VAL A 116 9.31 -8.45 -5.60
N GLY A 117 8.02 -8.13 -5.67
CA GLY A 117 6.95 -9.07 -5.32
C GLY A 117 5.59 -8.69 -5.87
N ARG A 118 4.56 -9.45 -5.49
CA ARG A 118 3.16 -9.17 -5.84
C ARG A 118 2.28 -9.09 -4.60
N HIS A 119 1.58 -7.97 -4.44
CA HIS A 119 0.65 -7.76 -3.33
C HIS A 119 -0.57 -8.67 -3.43
N ILE A 120 -1.15 -9.02 -2.28
CA ILE A 120 -2.45 -9.71 -2.23
C ILE A 120 -3.58 -8.74 -2.59
N MET A 121 -3.57 -7.52 -2.05
CA MET A 121 -4.58 -6.48 -2.27
C MET A 121 -4.19 -5.62 -3.47
N GLY A 122 -5.14 -5.35 -4.36
CA GLY A 122 -4.92 -4.62 -5.61
C GLY A 122 -4.00 -5.31 -6.62
N SER A 123 -3.50 -6.51 -6.30
CA SER A 123 -2.67 -7.37 -7.15
C SER A 123 -1.42 -6.74 -7.76
N GLN A 124 -1.02 -5.55 -7.33
CA GLN A 124 0.10 -4.81 -7.92
C GLN A 124 1.41 -5.59 -7.76
N ILE A 125 2.17 -5.70 -8.85
CA ILE A 125 3.57 -6.07 -8.81
C ILE A 125 4.34 -4.84 -8.37
N PHE A 126 5.18 -4.97 -7.35
CA PHE A 126 5.84 -3.85 -6.69
C PHE A 126 7.36 -4.00 -6.61
N ASP A 127 8.04 -2.85 -6.58
CA ASP A 127 9.46 -2.70 -6.27
C ASP A 127 9.71 -1.38 -5.51
N TYR A 128 10.03 -1.47 -4.23
CA TYR A 128 10.21 -0.31 -3.35
C TYR A 128 11.68 0.05 -3.16
N TRP A 129 11.97 1.35 -3.28
CA TRP A 129 13.29 1.93 -3.09
C TRP A 129 13.24 3.15 -2.17
N LYS A 130 14.36 3.45 -1.52
CA LYS A 130 14.53 4.70 -0.78
C LYS A 130 15.04 5.81 -1.69
N ASP A 131 14.39 6.96 -1.62
CA ASP A 131 14.89 8.19 -2.22
C ASP A 131 16.11 8.75 -1.41
N PRO A 132 16.79 9.81 -1.88
CA PRO A 132 17.91 10.41 -1.15
C PRO A 132 17.57 10.99 0.24
N PHE A 133 16.28 11.19 0.55
CA PHE A 133 15.79 11.75 1.81
C PHE A 133 15.24 10.67 2.76
N GLY A 134 15.24 9.40 2.34
CA GLY A 134 14.79 8.27 3.12
C GLY A 134 13.31 7.92 2.96
N ASN A 135 12.58 8.59 2.05
CA ASN A 135 11.20 8.25 1.71
C ASN A 135 11.16 6.95 0.91
N GLU A 136 10.13 6.13 1.10
CA GLU A 136 9.88 4.97 0.24
C GLU A 136 9.14 5.39 -1.01
N LEU A 137 9.63 4.96 -2.16
CA LEU A 137 9.00 5.13 -3.46
C LEU A 137 8.77 3.74 -4.06
N GLU A 138 7.57 3.52 -4.56
CA GLU A 138 7.15 2.27 -5.18
C GLU A 138 7.11 2.44 -6.70
N HIS A 139 7.78 1.57 -7.44
CA HIS A 139 7.42 1.29 -8.82
C HIS A 139 6.42 0.14 -8.82
N TRP A 140 5.34 0.28 -9.58
CA TRP A 140 4.33 -0.77 -9.69
C TRP A 140 3.78 -0.95 -11.10
N THR A 141 3.21 -2.11 -11.38
CA THR A 141 2.50 -2.44 -12.61
C THR A 141 1.45 -3.53 -12.33
N ASP A 142 0.53 -3.76 -13.26
CA ASP A 142 -0.37 -4.93 -13.25
C ASP A 142 -1.30 -4.97 -12.03
N GLY A 143 -1.94 -3.83 -11.74
CA GLY A 143 -2.88 -3.65 -10.63
C GLY A 143 -4.35 -3.82 -11.05
N ASP A 144 -5.20 -4.08 -10.06
CA ASP A 144 -6.64 -4.25 -10.26
C ASP A 144 -7.35 -2.91 -10.48
N LEU A 145 -8.40 -2.93 -11.32
CA LEU A 145 -9.30 -1.80 -11.52
C LEU A 145 -10.71 -2.15 -11.04
N PHE A 146 -11.32 -1.25 -10.27
CA PHE A 146 -12.67 -1.38 -9.74
C PHE A 146 -13.56 -0.21 -10.15
N THR A 147 -14.85 -0.49 -10.21
CA THR A 147 -15.95 0.47 -10.36
C THR A 147 -16.60 0.75 -9.00
N ALA A 148 -17.59 1.63 -8.97
CA ALA A 148 -18.38 1.89 -7.75
C ALA A 148 -19.26 0.71 -7.32
N ALA A 149 -19.59 -0.20 -8.25
CA ALA A 149 -20.41 -1.37 -7.97
C ALA A 149 -19.66 -2.45 -7.17
N ASP A 150 -18.32 -2.42 -7.20
CA ASP A 150 -17.49 -3.39 -6.50
C ASP A 150 -17.49 -3.10 -4.98
N PRO A 151 -17.97 -4.04 -4.14
CA PRO A 151 -18.07 -3.81 -2.70
C PRO A 151 -16.68 -3.79 -2.04
N PRO A 152 -16.54 -3.14 -0.87
CA PRO A 152 -15.32 -3.22 -0.10
C PRO A 152 -15.11 -4.63 0.46
N ASN A 153 -13.85 -5.06 0.58
CA ASN A 153 -13.49 -6.23 1.40
C ASN A 153 -12.89 -5.80 2.74
N THR A 154 -12.82 -6.76 3.66
CA THR A 154 -12.12 -6.63 4.93
C THR A 154 -10.94 -7.60 4.95
N GLN A 155 -9.76 -7.10 5.29
CA GLN A 155 -8.51 -7.83 5.30
C GLN A 155 -7.80 -7.71 6.65
N THR A 156 -6.91 -8.64 6.93
CA THR A 156 -6.13 -8.66 8.17
C THR A 156 -4.82 -7.90 8.01
N MET A 157 -4.21 -7.47 9.11
CA MET A 157 -2.83 -6.96 9.11
C MET A 157 -1.81 -7.95 8.54
N GLN A 158 -2.06 -9.26 8.68
CA GLN A 158 -1.19 -10.27 8.09
C GLN A 158 -1.28 -10.25 6.57
N ALA A 159 -2.49 -10.15 6.02
CA ALA A 159 -2.69 -10.02 4.59
C ALA A 159 -2.01 -8.75 4.04
N LEU A 160 -2.15 -7.61 4.74
CA LEU A 160 -1.52 -6.32 4.37
C LEU A 160 -0.01 -6.44 4.07
N LEU A 161 0.71 -7.28 4.81
CA LEU A 161 2.16 -7.43 4.70
C LEU A 161 2.59 -8.70 3.96
N ALA A 162 1.62 -9.51 3.50
CA ALA A 162 1.87 -10.75 2.78
C ALA A 162 1.91 -10.49 1.27
N VAL A 163 2.60 -11.39 0.57
CA VAL A 163 2.77 -11.36 -0.88
C VAL A 163 2.21 -12.64 -1.48
N GLN A 164 1.65 -12.55 -2.68
CA GLN A 164 1.31 -13.74 -3.47
C GLN A 164 2.59 -14.50 -3.85
N TRP A 165 3.65 -13.77 -4.20
CA TRP A 165 5.00 -14.27 -4.46
C TRP A 165 6.03 -13.13 -4.37
N GLY A 166 7.32 -13.50 -4.33
CA GLY A 166 8.44 -12.56 -4.29
C GLY A 166 9.02 -12.36 -2.89
N SER A 167 9.73 -11.26 -2.69
CA SER A 167 10.41 -10.97 -1.43
C SER A 167 9.40 -10.77 -0.28
N PRO A 168 9.51 -11.53 0.84
CA PRO A 168 8.69 -11.24 2.01
C PRO A 168 9.00 -9.84 2.55
N HIS A 169 8.02 -9.21 3.18
CA HIS A 169 8.19 -7.88 3.77
C HIS A 169 9.39 -7.87 4.75
N PRO A 170 10.25 -6.83 4.77
CA PRO A 170 11.45 -6.78 5.62
C PRO A 170 11.17 -6.99 7.11
N MET A 171 9.97 -6.65 7.57
CA MET A 171 9.53 -6.95 8.93
C MET A 171 9.62 -8.45 9.24
N PHE A 172 9.38 -9.32 8.27
CA PHE A 172 9.45 -10.78 8.41
C PHE A 172 10.78 -11.39 7.91
N ALA A 173 11.60 -10.62 7.18
CA ALA A 173 12.87 -11.07 6.62
C ALA A 173 14.04 -10.72 7.56
N GLY A 174 14.51 -11.68 8.37
CA GLY A 174 15.84 -11.61 9.00
C GLY A 174 15.93 -11.07 10.43
N ARG A 175 14.82 -10.78 11.10
CA ARG A 175 14.74 -10.68 12.57
C ARG A 175 13.50 -11.42 13.04
N VAL A 176 13.48 -11.89 14.29
CA VAL A 176 12.24 -12.41 14.89
C VAL A 176 11.27 -11.23 15.03
N ALA A 177 10.53 -10.93 13.96
CA ALA A 177 9.40 -10.04 14.08
C ALA A 177 8.47 -10.65 15.12
N PRO A 178 7.91 -9.83 16.03
CA PRO A 178 6.79 -10.28 16.82
C PRO A 178 5.74 -10.89 15.87
N PRO A 179 5.11 -12.03 16.22
CA PRO A 179 4.09 -12.64 15.37
C PRO A 179 3.08 -11.59 14.93
N PRO A 180 2.61 -11.59 13.67
CA PRO A 180 1.63 -10.61 13.18
C PRO A 180 0.44 -10.44 14.12
N GLY A 181 -0.04 -11.53 14.71
CA GLY A 181 -1.12 -11.52 15.72
C GLY A 181 -0.77 -10.75 17.00
N LEU A 182 0.49 -10.78 17.45
CA LEU A 182 0.95 -10.01 18.61
C LEU A 182 1.00 -8.51 18.29
N VAL A 183 1.51 -8.13 17.12
CA VAL A 183 1.50 -6.74 16.65
C VAL A 183 0.08 -6.23 16.53
N ALA A 184 -0.80 -7.03 15.93
CA ALA A 184 -2.20 -6.72 15.74
C ALA A 184 -2.92 -6.57 17.10
N PHE A 185 -2.68 -7.47 18.06
CA PHE A 185 -3.21 -7.37 19.42
C PHE A 185 -2.76 -6.10 20.15
N VAL A 186 -1.46 -5.79 20.16
CA VAL A 186 -0.93 -4.58 20.81
C VAL A 186 -1.50 -3.33 20.16
N THR A 187 -1.56 -3.30 18.83
CA THR A 187 -2.12 -2.18 18.07
C THR A 187 -3.61 -2.03 18.38
N ALA A 188 -4.38 -3.11 18.37
CA ALA A 188 -5.81 -3.10 18.72
C ALA A 188 -6.04 -2.62 20.15
N LEU A 189 -5.23 -3.06 21.12
CA LEU A 189 -5.29 -2.60 22.51
C LEU A 189 -5.02 -1.09 22.60
N GLN A 190 -3.96 -0.61 21.96
CA GLN A 190 -3.63 0.82 21.93
C GLN A 190 -4.76 1.65 21.29
N LEU A 191 -5.34 1.19 20.19
CA LEU A 191 -6.46 1.85 19.53
C LEU A 191 -7.71 1.88 20.41
N ARG A 192 -8.02 0.78 21.12
CA ARG A 192 -9.14 0.72 22.08
C ARG A 192 -8.93 1.68 23.24
N ILE A 193 -7.74 1.72 23.82
CA ILE A 193 -7.38 2.65 24.90
C ILE A 193 -7.52 4.10 24.43
N LYS A 194 -6.96 4.45 23.26
CA LYS A 194 -7.11 5.79 22.69
C LYS A 194 -8.57 6.17 22.49
N ARG A 195 -9.43 5.25 22.03
CA ARG A 195 -10.88 5.49 21.89
C ARG A 195 -11.57 5.74 23.22
N LEU A 196 -11.18 5.03 24.30
CA LEU A 196 -11.74 5.23 25.64
C LEU A 196 -11.45 6.65 26.16
N PHE A 197 -10.24 7.17 25.90
CA PHE A 197 -9.87 8.53 26.32
C PHE A 197 -10.29 9.63 25.35
N ALA A 198 -10.56 9.30 24.08
CA ALA A 198 -11.12 10.24 23.11
C ALA A 198 -12.62 10.53 23.33
N ARG A 199 -13.32 9.67 24.08
CA ARG A 199 -14.68 9.95 24.56
C ARG A 199 -14.64 10.72 25.88
N SER A 200 -14.51 12.04 25.80
CA SER A 200 -15.04 12.96 26.81
C SER A 200 -15.83 14.07 26.09
N PRO A 201 -17.01 14.46 26.60
CA PRO A 201 -18.08 15.01 25.77
C PRO A 201 -17.91 16.50 25.50
N LYS A 202 -18.28 16.92 24.28
CA LYS A 202 -18.83 18.26 24.05
C LYS A 202 -20.22 18.11 23.45
N GLU A 203 -21.20 18.03 24.35
CA GLU A 203 -22.48 18.69 24.14
C GLU A 203 -22.37 20.08 24.78
N ALA A 204 -22.51 21.11 23.96
CA ALA A 204 -23.14 22.40 24.23
C ALA A 204 -23.42 23.06 22.88
#